data_AF-A0A1X2I706-F1
#
_entry.id   AF-A0A1X2I706-F1
#
_cell.length_a   1.000
_cell.length_b   1.000
_cell.length_c   1.000
_cell.angle_alpha   90.00
_cell.angle_beta   90.00
_cell.angle_gamma   90.00
#
_symmetry.space_group_name_H-M   'P 1'
#
loop_
_entity.id
_entity.type
_entity.pdbx_description
1 polymer ?
#
loop_
_entity_poly.entity_id
_entity_poly.type
_entity_poly.pdbx_seq_one_letter_code
_entity_poly.pdbx_strand_id
1 'polypeptide(L)'
;MNDSEKDAKAVKDKDFKDREAGTGPGRRKTVRKGMFAKDLKLLMYGFGDVPNPSADSIALMDDLVIDYITEMCQKVSKVSESRGKLRVEDFKFVLRKDPKKLARVEELLYMNEDIRKAKQLFDEKEMDPAEESQQQQQRQQQQQQQQQQQQEQEHEQEQEIQQQLQ
;
A
#
# COMPACT_ATOMS: atom_id res chain seq x y z
N MET A 1 22.56 69.33 -10.66
CA MET A 1 22.94 70.04 -9.42
C MET A 1 21.63 70.35 -8.69
N ASN A 2 21.11 69.56 -7.76
CA ASN A 2 21.63 68.47 -6.91
C ASN A 2 20.45 67.47 -6.74
N ASP A 3 20.60 66.15 -6.87
CA ASP A 3 21.30 65.20 -5.97
C ASP A 3 20.85 65.37 -4.50
N SER A 4 19.82 64.61 -4.07
CA SER A 4 19.89 63.39 -3.24
C SER A 4 20.11 63.72 -1.75
N GLU A 5 19.41 63.21 -0.72
CA GLU A 5 19.02 61.85 -0.39
C GLU A 5 18.38 61.88 1.03
N LYS A 6 17.70 60.79 1.42
CA LYS A 6 17.39 60.33 2.80
C LYS A 6 15.96 60.54 3.32
N ASP A 7 15.12 59.56 2.99
CA ASP A 7 14.29 58.91 3.98
C ASP A 7 14.42 57.39 3.82
N ALA A 8 15.07 56.77 4.79
CA ALA A 8 15.25 55.32 4.87
C ALA A 8 14.11 54.72 5.69
N LYS A 9 13.25 53.89 5.08
CA LYS A 9 12.52 52.86 5.83
C LYS A 9 12.09 51.68 4.96
N ALA A 10 12.75 50.56 5.24
CA ALA A 10 12.35 49.16 5.11
C ALA A 10 11.11 48.81 4.25
N VAL A 11 11.35 48.10 3.15
CA VAL A 11 10.36 47.23 2.50
C VAL A 11 10.89 45.80 2.51
N LYS A 12 10.39 45.01 3.45
CA LYS A 12 10.34 43.54 3.38
C LYS A 12 9.11 43.21 2.54
N ASP A 13 9.27 42.47 1.44
CA ASP A 13 8.54 41.22 1.19
C ASP A 13 8.51 40.79 -0.28
N LYS A 14 8.83 39.49 -0.44
CA LYS A 14 8.23 38.48 -1.33
C LYS A 14 8.80 38.33 -2.74
N ASP A 15 9.51 37.21 -2.84
CA ASP A 15 9.89 36.44 -4.01
C ASP A 15 8.92 36.55 -5.19
N PHE A 16 9.44 37.13 -6.27
CA PHE A 16 8.83 37.07 -7.59
C PHE A 16 9.14 35.68 -8.17
N LYS A 17 8.22 34.73 -7.98
CA LYS A 17 8.24 33.44 -8.69
C LYS A 17 7.19 33.48 -9.78
N ASP A 18 7.67 33.46 -11.02
CA ASP A 18 6.89 33.52 -12.24
C ASP A 18 5.68 32.57 -12.19
N ARG A 19 4.49 33.15 -12.34
CA ARG A 19 3.26 32.42 -12.61
C ARG A 19 3.13 32.25 -14.12
N GLU A 20 3.44 31.07 -14.62
CA GLU A 20 2.93 30.61 -15.92
C GLU A 20 1.55 29.96 -15.70
N ALA A 21 0.53 30.58 -16.29
CA ALA A 21 -0.84 30.09 -16.33
C ALA A 21 -1.10 29.35 -17.65
N GLY A 22 -1.79 28.20 -17.59
CA GLY A 22 -2.27 27.52 -18.79
C GLY A 22 -2.84 26.11 -18.57
N THR A 23 -3.87 25.96 -17.73
CA THR A 23 -4.67 24.72 -17.68
C THR A 23 -5.95 24.88 -18.49
N GLY A 24 -5.88 24.63 -19.80
CA GLY A 24 -7.05 24.44 -20.66
C GLY A 24 -7.35 22.94 -20.87
N PRO A 25 -8.62 22.53 -21.02
CA PRO A 25 -8.99 21.15 -21.31
C PRO A 25 -8.67 20.83 -22.76
N GLY A 26 -7.56 20.13 -23.02
CA GLY A 26 -7.19 19.70 -24.38
C GLY A 26 -5.69 19.68 -24.68
N ARG A 27 -4.85 20.28 -23.83
CA ARG A 27 -3.40 20.09 -23.96
C ARG A 27 -3.04 18.78 -23.26
N ARG A 28 -2.79 17.71 -24.03
CA ARG A 28 -2.03 16.56 -23.50
C ARG A 28 -0.83 17.16 -22.79
N LYS A 29 -0.75 17.01 -21.46
CA LYS A 29 0.45 17.39 -20.71
C LYS A 29 1.58 16.68 -21.45
N THR A 30 2.43 17.45 -22.12
CA THR A 30 3.69 16.97 -22.67
C THR A 30 4.29 16.08 -21.61
N VAL A 31 4.52 14.82 -21.95
CA VAL A 31 5.15 13.84 -21.06
C VAL A 31 6.28 14.58 -20.35
N ARG A 32 6.18 14.72 -19.02
CA ARG A 32 7.08 15.58 -18.27
C ARG A 32 8.47 14.98 -18.42
N LYS A 33 9.37 15.64 -19.15
CA LYS A 33 10.78 15.22 -19.23
C LYS A 33 11.35 15.10 -17.82
N GLY A 34 12.11 14.04 -17.56
CA GLY A 34 12.73 13.75 -16.28
C GLY A 34 11.78 13.14 -15.25
N MET A 35 10.72 12.45 -15.69
CA MET A 35 9.75 11.81 -14.80
C MET A 35 10.40 10.72 -13.94
N PHE A 36 11.34 9.96 -14.50
CA PHE A 36 12.02 8.87 -13.82
C PHE A 36 13.48 9.19 -13.48
N ALA A 37 13.95 10.44 -13.67
CA ALA A 37 15.37 10.77 -13.56
C ALA A 37 16.02 10.38 -12.21
N LYS A 38 15.28 10.52 -11.10
CA LYS A 38 15.76 10.14 -9.76
C LYS A 38 15.88 8.62 -9.60
N ASP A 39 14.85 7.90 -10.04
CA ASP A 39 14.78 6.44 -9.89
C ASP A 39 15.72 5.75 -10.88
N LEU A 40 15.83 6.27 -12.11
CA LEU A 40 16.74 5.78 -13.14
C LEU A 40 18.20 5.89 -12.70
N LYS A 41 18.59 6.97 -12.04
CA LYS A 41 19.95 7.08 -11.49
C LYS A 41 20.28 5.92 -10.55
N LEU A 42 19.37 5.59 -9.62
CA LEU A 42 19.56 4.47 -8.69
C LEU A 42 19.51 3.12 -9.40
N LEU A 43 18.61 2.99 -10.38
CA LEU A 43 18.45 1.77 -11.16
C LEU A 43 19.71 1.48 -11.99
N MET A 44 20.24 2.48 -12.69
CA MET A 44 21.46 2.39 -13.49
C MET A 44 22.63 1.92 -12.63
N TYR A 45 22.82 2.52 -11.44
CA TYR A 45 23.82 2.06 -10.48
C TYR A 45 23.58 0.60 -10.03
N GLY A 46 22.33 0.23 -9.76
CA GLY A 46 21.96 -1.15 -9.41
C GLY A 46 22.23 -2.18 -10.52
N PHE A 47 22.28 -1.75 -11.78
CA PHE A 47 22.69 -2.56 -12.93
C PHE A 47 24.20 -2.48 -13.24
N GLY A 48 24.99 -1.80 -12.40
CA GLY A 48 26.44 -1.75 -12.49
C GLY A 48 27.03 -0.51 -13.16
N ASP A 49 26.23 0.54 -13.39
CA ASP A 49 26.74 1.83 -13.85
C ASP A 49 27.41 2.62 -12.69
N VAL A 50 27.96 3.79 -12.98
CA VAL A 50 28.56 4.69 -11.98
C VAL A 50 27.50 5.31 -11.04
N PRO A 51 27.85 5.68 -9.78
CA PRO A 51 26.89 6.25 -8.83
C PRO A 51 26.23 7.56 -9.29
N ASN A 52 26.88 8.30 -10.18
CA ASN A 52 26.37 9.55 -10.74
C ASN A 52 26.55 9.54 -12.26
N PRO A 53 25.65 8.85 -13.01
CA PRO A 53 25.70 8.80 -14.47
C PRO A 53 25.51 10.20 -15.07
N SER A 54 25.92 10.35 -16.33
CA SER A 54 25.77 11.64 -17.03
C SER A 54 24.29 12.03 -17.17
N ALA A 55 24.00 13.33 -17.13
CA ALA A 55 22.64 13.83 -17.27
C ALA A 55 22.01 13.44 -18.61
N ASP A 56 22.82 13.41 -19.67
CA ASP A 56 22.38 13.01 -21.01
C ASP A 56 22.03 11.51 -21.07
N SER A 57 22.81 10.64 -20.41
CA SER A 57 22.49 9.21 -20.29
C SER A 57 21.18 8.99 -19.54
N ILE A 58 20.96 9.70 -18.43
CA ILE A 58 19.72 9.62 -17.66
C ILE A 58 18.53 10.09 -18.50
N ALA A 59 18.69 11.19 -19.25
CA ALA A 59 17.63 11.70 -20.12
C ALA A 59 17.28 10.71 -21.25
N LEU A 60 18.29 10.11 -21.88
CA LEU A 60 18.06 9.07 -22.88
C LEU A 60 17.35 7.85 -22.29
N MET A 61 17.75 7.40 -21.10
CA MET A 61 17.09 6.29 -20.41
C MET A 61 15.63 6.63 -20.04
N ASP A 62 15.34 7.87 -19.67
CA ASP A 62 13.97 8.35 -19.39
C ASP A 62 13.10 8.21 -20.64
N ASP A 63 13.58 8.69 -21.79
CA ASP A 63 12.88 8.58 -23.08
C ASP A 63 12.67 7.10 -23.48
N LEU A 64 13.71 6.26 -23.39
CA LEU A 64 13.62 4.83 -23.72
C LEU A 64 12.62 4.06 -22.85
N VAL A 65 12.56 4.37 -21.55
CA VAL A 65 11.61 3.74 -20.63
C VAL A 65 10.18 4.18 -20.91
N ILE A 66 9.97 5.48 -21.19
CA ILE A 66 8.65 6.00 -21.58
C ILE A 66 8.17 5.31 -22.85
N ASP A 67 9.02 5.19 -23.87
CA ASP A 67 8.68 4.55 -25.12
C ASP A 67 8.35 3.08 -24.92
N TYR A 68 9.16 2.35 -24.15
CA TYR A 68 8.93 0.94 -23.85
C TYR A 68 7.58 0.70 -23.15
N ILE A 69 7.27 1.49 -22.10
CA ILE A 69 5.99 1.39 -21.39
C ILE A 69 4.83 1.73 -22.33
N THR A 70 4.97 2.77 -23.14
CA THR A 70 3.95 3.20 -24.09
C THR A 70 3.65 2.11 -25.13
N GLU A 71 4.68 1.55 -25.75
CA GLU A 71 4.54 0.46 -26.72
C GLU A 71 3.91 -0.79 -26.11
N MET A 72 4.31 -1.15 -24.87
CA MET A 72 3.73 -2.28 -24.17
C MET A 72 2.24 -2.06 -23.91
N CYS A 73 1.86 -0.91 -23.37
CA CYS A 73 0.46 -0.56 -23.11
C CYS A 73 -0.37 -0.53 -24.40
N GLN A 74 0.18 -0.09 -25.53
CA GLN A 74 -0.50 -0.16 -26.82
C GLN A 74 -0.74 -1.60 -27.28
N LYS A 75 0.25 -2.51 -27.13
CA LYS A 75 0.10 -3.94 -27.45
C LYS A 75 -0.98 -4.58 -26.57
N VAL A 76 -0.98 -4.30 -25.27
CA VAL A 76 -1.96 -4.81 -24.31
C VAL A 76 -3.35 -4.24 -24.59
N SER A 77 -3.45 -2.95 -24.92
CA SER A 77 -4.71 -2.29 -25.27
C SER A 77 -5.44 -3.01 -26.40
N LYS A 78 -4.72 -3.36 -27.49
CA LYS A 78 -5.25 -4.14 -28.63
C LYS A 78 -5.81 -5.51 -28.21
N VAL A 79 -5.18 -6.17 -27.23
CA VAL A 79 -5.67 -7.46 -26.70
C VAL A 79 -6.94 -7.28 -25.89
N SER A 80 -7.02 -6.19 -25.12
CA SER A 80 -8.16 -5.86 -24.27
C SER A 80 -9.33 -5.15 -24.99
N GLU A 81 -9.17 -4.81 -26.26
CA GLU A 81 -10.05 -3.91 -27.03
C GLU A 81 -11.51 -4.37 -27.00
N SER A 82 -11.75 -5.66 -27.23
CA SER A 82 -13.10 -6.26 -27.19
C SER A 82 -13.78 -6.17 -25.83
N ARG A 83 -13.00 -6.08 -24.74
CA ARG A 83 -13.50 -6.02 -23.36
C ARG A 83 -13.58 -4.59 -22.83
N GLY A 84 -12.93 -3.62 -23.49
CA GLY A 84 -12.86 -2.22 -23.06
C GLY A 84 -12.18 -1.98 -21.71
N LYS A 85 -11.59 -3.01 -21.09
CA LYS A 85 -10.95 -2.94 -19.76
C LYS A 85 -9.68 -3.80 -19.72
N LEU A 86 -8.58 -3.19 -19.29
CA LEU A 86 -7.28 -3.85 -19.11
C LEU A 86 -7.30 -4.79 -17.89
N ARG A 87 -6.70 -5.97 -18.03
CA ARG A 87 -6.48 -6.94 -16.95
C ARG A 87 -5.02 -7.40 -16.95
N VAL A 88 -4.56 -7.94 -15.82
CA VAL A 88 -3.22 -8.53 -15.68
C VAL A 88 -2.97 -9.64 -16.71
N GLU A 89 -4.01 -10.43 -17.02
CA GLU A 89 -3.92 -11.49 -18.03
C GLU A 89 -3.59 -10.98 -19.43
N ASP A 90 -3.94 -9.72 -19.76
CA ASP A 90 -3.56 -9.14 -21.06
C ASP A 90 -2.05 -8.91 -21.15
N PHE A 91 -1.44 -8.46 -20.05
CA PHE A 91 0.01 -8.31 -19.97
C PHE A 91 0.71 -9.67 -20.07
N LYS A 92 0.21 -10.68 -19.34
CA LYS A 92 0.73 -12.06 -19.43
C LYS A 92 0.63 -12.59 -20.86
N PHE A 93 -0.49 -12.34 -21.54
CA PHE A 93 -0.66 -12.74 -22.93
C PHE A 93 0.34 -12.06 -23.86
N VAL A 94 0.56 -10.74 -23.74
CA VAL A 94 1.56 -10.01 -24.54
C VAL A 94 2.98 -10.54 -24.27
N LEU A 95 3.30 -10.89 -23.03
CA LEU A 95 4.60 -11.39 -22.60
C LEU A 95 4.82 -12.89 -22.83
N ARG A 96 3.83 -13.64 -23.36
CA ARG A 96 3.90 -15.10 -23.52
C ARG A 96 5.10 -15.65 -24.30
N LYS A 97 5.74 -14.82 -25.12
CA LYS A 97 6.92 -15.18 -25.91
C LYS A 97 8.25 -14.85 -25.21
N ASP A 98 8.21 -14.15 -24.09
CA ASP A 98 9.37 -13.81 -23.27
C ASP A 98 9.25 -14.54 -21.92
N PRO A 99 9.78 -15.77 -21.81
CA PRO A 99 9.60 -16.59 -20.62
C PRO A 99 10.22 -15.96 -19.37
N LYS A 100 11.29 -15.16 -19.51
CA LYS A 100 11.94 -14.51 -18.37
C LYS A 100 11.07 -13.39 -17.82
N LYS A 101 10.52 -12.52 -18.69
CA LYS A 101 9.62 -11.45 -18.27
C LYS A 101 8.31 -12.01 -17.72
N LEU A 102 7.75 -13.05 -18.35
CA LEU A 102 6.52 -13.68 -17.87
C LEU A 102 6.71 -14.29 -16.47
N ALA A 103 7.77 -15.09 -16.27
CA ALA A 103 8.06 -15.69 -14.98
C ALA A 103 8.25 -14.63 -13.89
N ARG A 104 8.93 -13.53 -14.22
CA ARG A 104 9.10 -12.41 -13.28
C ARG A 104 7.77 -11.76 -12.90
N VAL A 105 6.84 -11.60 -13.84
CA VAL A 105 5.50 -11.07 -13.54
C VAL A 105 4.74 -12.00 -12.59
N GLU A 106 4.78 -13.31 -12.85
CA GLU A 106 4.10 -14.30 -12.01
C GLU A 106 4.67 -14.34 -10.59
N GLU A 107 6.00 -14.30 -10.46
CA GLU A 107 6.68 -14.21 -9.17
C GLU A 107 6.25 -12.96 -8.39
N LEU A 108 6.25 -11.78 -9.03
CA LEU A 108 5.87 -10.53 -8.37
C LEU A 108 4.40 -10.52 -7.94
N LEU A 109 3.51 -11.10 -8.73
CA LEU A 109 2.08 -11.23 -8.37
C LEU A 109 1.91 -12.16 -7.17
N TYR A 110 2.61 -13.30 -7.18
CA TYR A 110 2.60 -14.25 -6.07
C TYR A 110 3.09 -13.61 -4.77
N MET A 111 4.25 -12.94 -4.80
CA MET A 111 4.79 -12.26 -3.63
C MET A 111 3.86 -11.16 -3.10
N ASN A 112 3.20 -10.41 -3.99
CA ASN A 112 2.25 -9.37 -3.58
C ASN A 112 1.00 -9.96 -2.91
N GLU A 113 0.49 -11.09 -3.41
CA GLU A 113 -0.59 -11.81 -2.75
C GLU A 113 -0.17 -12.37 -1.39
N ASP A 114 1.05 -12.89 -1.29
CA ASP A 114 1.59 -13.42 -0.03
C ASP A 114 1.73 -12.31 1.02
N ILE A 115 2.29 -11.16 0.64
CA ILE A 115 2.35 -9.96 1.50
C ILE A 115 0.94 -9.51 1.91
N ARG A 116 -0.04 -9.54 1.00
CA ARG A 116 -1.41 -9.14 1.31
C ARG A 116 -2.04 -10.09 2.34
N LYS A 117 -1.89 -11.40 2.17
CA LYS A 117 -2.38 -12.41 3.12
C LYS A 117 -1.71 -12.26 4.47
N ALA A 118 -0.39 -12.05 4.49
CA ALA A 118 0.36 -11.81 5.72
C ALA A 118 -0.19 -10.60 6.48
N LYS A 119 -0.49 -9.49 5.80
CA LYS A 119 -1.08 -8.29 6.43
C LYS A 119 -2.48 -8.55 6.99
N GLN A 120 -3.33 -9.29 6.28
CA GLN A 120 -4.68 -9.63 6.74
C GLN A 120 -4.68 -10.43 8.06
N LEU A 121 -3.71 -11.34 8.24
CA LEU A 121 -3.55 -12.11 9.48
C LEU A 121 -3.26 -11.25 10.72
N PHE A 122 -2.69 -10.05 10.54
CA PHE A 122 -2.47 -9.10 11.64
C PHE A 122 -3.71 -8.25 11.91
N ASP A 123 -4.46 -7.87 10.87
CA ASP A 123 -5.69 -7.08 11.02
C ASP A 123 -6.84 -7.90 11.63
N GLU A 124 -6.96 -9.19 11.34
CA GLU A 124 -8.05 -10.05 11.85
C GLU A 124 -7.86 -10.55 13.30
N LYS A 125 -6.73 -10.21 13.96
CA LYS A 125 -6.39 -10.73 15.30
C LYS A 125 -6.47 -9.74 16.45
N GLU A 126 -7.06 -8.56 16.26
CA GLU A 126 -7.55 -7.77 17.39
C GLU A 126 -8.93 -8.31 17.81
N MET A 127 -8.94 -9.40 18.58
CA MET A 127 -10.11 -9.71 19.40
C MET A 127 -10.24 -8.56 20.40
N ASP A 128 -11.38 -7.87 20.40
CA ASP A 128 -11.60 -6.72 21.27
C ASP A 128 -11.37 -7.20 22.73
N PRO A 129 -10.45 -6.58 23.49
CA PRO A 129 -10.19 -6.97 24.88
C PRO A 129 -11.45 -6.96 25.76
N ALA A 130 -12.50 -6.23 25.35
CA ALA A 130 -13.82 -6.30 25.97
C ALA A 130 -14.50 -7.66 25.78
N GLU A 131 -14.39 -8.28 24.60
CA GLU A 131 -14.97 -9.59 24.31
C GLU A 131 -14.24 -10.71 25.06
N GLU A 132 -12.90 -10.63 25.19
CA GLU A 132 -12.12 -11.56 26.01
C GLU A 132 -12.54 -11.50 27.48
N SER A 133 -12.68 -10.28 28.01
CA SER A 133 -13.07 -10.03 29.41
C SER A 133 -14.49 -10.56 29.71
N GLN A 134 -15.45 -10.33 28.80
CA GLN A 134 -16.81 -10.82 28.94
C GLN A 134 -16.87 -12.35 28.91
N GLN A 135 -16.12 -12.97 27.99
CA GLN A 135 -16.09 -14.42 27.86
C GLN A 135 -15.39 -15.08 29.07
N GLN A 136 -14.41 -14.41 29.68
CA GLN A 136 -13.75 -14.88 30.91
C GLN A 136 -14.64 -14.72 32.15
N GLN A 137 -15.42 -13.63 32.24
CA GLN A 137 -16.44 -13.46 33.28
C GLN A 137 -17.56 -14.50 33.15
N GLN A 138 -18.06 -14.78 31.94
CA GLN A 138 -19.06 -15.82 31.73
C GLN A 138 -18.54 -17.21 32.13
N ARG A 139 -17.27 -17.53 31.80
CA ARG A 139 -16.65 -18.79 32.23
C ARG A 139 -16.52 -18.88 33.76
N GLN A 140 -16.15 -17.79 34.43
CA GLN A 140 -16.10 -17.78 35.91
C GLN A 140 -17.49 -17.91 36.54
N GLN A 141 -18.51 -17.24 36.01
CA GLN A 141 -19.88 -17.35 36.53
C GLN A 141 -20.44 -18.76 36.35
N GLN A 142 -20.19 -19.41 35.20
CA GLN A 142 -20.60 -20.81 35.00
C GLN A 142 -19.92 -21.77 35.98
N GLN A 143 -18.63 -21.58 36.26
CA GLN A 143 -17.91 -22.41 37.23
C GLN A 143 -18.45 -22.22 38.66
N GLN A 144 -18.75 -20.98 39.05
CA GLN A 144 -19.35 -20.71 40.36
C GLN A 144 -20.75 -21.31 40.49
N GLN A 145 -21.59 -21.19 39.47
CA GLN A 145 -22.92 -21.81 39.49
C GLN A 145 -22.85 -23.34 39.58
N GLN A 146 -21.90 -23.97 38.88
CA GLN A 146 -21.71 -25.42 38.98
C GLN A 146 -21.27 -25.84 40.39
N GLN A 147 -20.34 -25.10 41.01
CA GLN A 147 -19.94 -25.39 42.40
C GLN A 147 -21.08 -25.20 43.39
N GLN A 148 -21.91 -24.16 43.20
CA GLN A 148 -23.06 -23.90 44.07
C GLN A 148 -24.11 -25.00 43.98
N GLN A 149 -24.44 -25.44 42.76
CA GLN A 149 -25.37 -26.57 42.56
C GLN A 149 -24.81 -27.87 43.15
N GLN A 150 -23.50 -28.08 43.05
CA GLN A 150 -22.86 -29.27 43.60
C GLN A 150 -22.89 -29.27 45.13
N GLN A 151 -22.66 -28.11 45.77
CA GLN A 151 -22.81 -27.95 47.21
C GLN A 151 -24.27 -28.06 47.68
N GLU A 152 -25.24 -27.54 46.93
CA GLU A 152 -26.66 -27.70 47.25
C GLU A 152 -27.08 -29.17 47.16
N GLN A 153 -26.63 -29.90 46.14
CA GLN A 153 -26.88 -31.34 46.02
C GLN A 153 -26.21 -32.15 47.14
N GLU A 154 -24.97 -31.81 47.51
CA GLU A 154 -24.28 -32.44 48.64
C GLU A 154 -25.01 -32.17 49.96
N HIS A 155 -25.49 -30.93 50.17
CA HIS A 155 -26.24 -30.56 51.36
C HIS A 155 -27.64 -31.22 51.41
N GLU A 156 -28.34 -31.35 50.29
CA GLU A 156 -29.61 -32.10 50.21
C GLU A 156 -29.39 -33.59 50.52
N GLN A 157 -28.33 -34.20 49.96
CA GLN A 157 -27.98 -35.59 50.26
C GLN A 157 -27.64 -35.78 51.74
N GLU A 158 -26.87 -34.87 52.35
CA GLU A 158 -26.56 -34.93 53.79
C GLU A 158 -27.83 -34.83 54.66
N GLN A 159 -28.78 -33.98 54.29
CA GLN A 159 -30.05 -33.86 55.02
C GLN A 159 -30.95 -35.10 54.85
N GLU A 160 -31.02 -35.69 53.66
CA GLU A 160 -31.74 -36.95 53.43
C GLU A 160 -31.13 -38.10 54.24
N ILE A 161 -29.79 -38.21 54.26
CA ILE A 161 -29.07 -39.21 55.05
C ILE A 161 -29.38 -39.03 56.55
N GLN A 162 -29.42 -37.79 57.05
CA GLN A 162 -29.76 -37.54 58.45
C GLN A 162 -31.22 -37.86 58.80
N GLN A 163 -32.17 -37.63 57.89
CA GLN A 163 -33.58 -38.01 58.11
C GLN A 163 -33.81 -39.53 58.12
N GLN A 164 -32.99 -40.31 57.40
CA GLN A 164 -33.09 -41.77 57.39
C GLN A 164 -32.48 -42.45 58.63
N LEU A 165 -31.75 -41.71 59.47
CA LEU A 165 -31.08 -42.20 60.69
C LEU A 165 -31.89 -41.95 61.99
N GLN A 166 -33.08 -41.37 61.92
CA GLN A 166 -34.04 -41.22 63.03
C GLN A 166 -35.22 -42.18 62.89
#